data_AF-A0A939UAI4-F1
#
_entry.id   AF-A0A939UAI4-F1
#
_cell.length_a   1.000
_cell.length_b   1.000
_cell.length_c   1.000
_cell.angle_alpha   90.00
_cell.angle_beta   90.00
_cell.angle_gamma   90.00
#
_symmetry.space_group_name_H-M   'P 1'
#
loop_
_entity.id
_entity.type
_entity.pdbx_description
1 polymer ?
#
loop_
_entity_poly.entity_id
_entity_poly.type
_entity_poly.pdbx_seq_one_letter_code
_entity_poly.pdbx_strand_id
1 'polypeptide(L)'
;MNSIISSPMNYIGGKYKILPQILPLFPENINTFVDLFCGGCNVGINVSAKKVVFNDNLSYLIELYKAFNKKSKEEILTHIENRIVKFNLSLTNKDGYLELRKLYNTEKNPLDLFVLTAYSFNHQIRFNNSHEFNNPFGKERSCFNEHMKNNLIDFLNALEKKNTEFSTCNFDEFDFSSLSYMDFVYCDPPYLITTGTYNDGKRGFTGWSETEEKKLLQILDELNKNSVSFALSNVLEHKGKENFLLKNWIEEKEYFVSYISKDYSNSNYHTIDRNKNSTVEVLITNYNPQSVSQENLTLKLA
;
A
#
# COMPACT_ATOMS: atom_id res chain seq x y z
N MET A 1 19.88 -7.05 -8.52
CA MET A 1 18.70 -6.54 -7.82
C MET A 1 17.49 -7.19 -8.46
N ASN A 2 16.65 -7.88 -7.68
CA ASN A 2 15.35 -8.33 -8.20
C ASN A 2 14.54 -7.10 -8.64
N SER A 3 13.82 -7.20 -9.75
CA SER A 3 12.94 -6.12 -10.19
C SER A 3 11.85 -5.89 -9.14
N ILE A 4 11.64 -4.63 -8.76
CA ILE A 4 10.55 -4.26 -7.85
C ILE A 4 9.22 -4.49 -8.55
N ILE A 5 8.35 -5.28 -7.91
CA ILE A 5 7.02 -5.62 -8.39
C ILE A 5 6.08 -4.47 -8.07
N SER A 6 5.33 -4.00 -9.06
CA SER A 6 4.29 -2.98 -8.84
C SER A 6 2.96 -3.66 -8.52
N SER A 7 2.12 -2.95 -7.78
CA SER A 7 0.69 -3.26 -7.71
C SER A 7 0.10 -3.31 -9.12
N PRO A 8 -0.83 -4.23 -9.40
CA PRO A 8 -1.55 -4.27 -10.66
C PRO A 8 -2.58 -3.14 -10.78
N MET A 9 -2.81 -2.38 -9.70
CA MET A 9 -3.76 -1.28 -9.64
C MET A 9 -3.08 0.05 -9.34
N ASN A 10 -3.66 1.14 -9.85
CA ASN A 10 -3.26 2.48 -9.46
C ASN A 10 -3.86 2.82 -8.09
N TYR A 11 -3.03 2.79 -7.05
CA TYR A 11 -3.42 3.19 -5.70
C TYR A 11 -2.74 4.50 -5.33
N ILE A 12 -3.54 5.50 -4.93
CA ILE A 12 -3.03 6.80 -4.53
C ILE A 12 -2.15 6.60 -3.27
N GLY A 13 -1.04 7.34 -3.18
CA GLY A 13 -0.10 7.20 -2.06
C GLY A 13 0.77 5.94 -2.09
N GLY A 14 0.64 5.08 -3.12
CA GLY A 14 1.43 3.86 -3.24
C GLY A 14 2.94 4.10 -3.20
N LYS A 15 3.64 3.29 -2.39
CA LYS A 15 5.06 3.47 -2.05
C LYS A 15 6.05 2.97 -3.11
N TYR A 16 5.57 2.46 -4.24
CA TYR A 16 6.38 1.84 -5.29
C TYR A 16 7.68 2.62 -5.61
N LYS A 17 7.56 3.93 -5.81
CA LYS A 17 8.70 4.78 -6.18
C LYS A 17 9.76 4.93 -5.08
N ILE A 18 9.40 4.79 -3.81
CA ILE A 18 10.32 4.94 -2.68
C ILE A 18 10.79 3.60 -2.11
N LEU A 19 10.27 2.47 -2.60
CA LEU A 19 10.73 1.13 -2.22
C LEU A 19 12.25 0.95 -2.24
N PRO A 20 13.01 1.46 -3.25
CA PRO A 20 14.47 1.37 -3.22
C PRO A 20 15.12 2.04 -2.01
N GLN A 21 14.47 3.04 -1.41
CA GLN A 21 14.97 3.76 -0.23
C GLN A 21 14.54 3.10 1.08
N ILE A 22 13.31 2.57 1.15
CA ILE A 22 12.78 2.02 2.42
C ILE A 22 13.09 0.54 2.65
N LEU A 23 13.11 -0.29 1.59
CA LEU A 23 13.36 -1.72 1.74
C LEU A 23 14.73 -2.05 2.38
N PRO A 24 15.83 -1.34 2.04
CA PRO A 24 17.13 -1.57 2.69
C PRO A 24 17.17 -1.21 4.18
N LEU A 25 16.15 -0.49 4.68
CA LEU A 25 16.06 -0.08 6.08
C LEU A 25 15.26 -1.08 6.92
N PHE A 26 14.62 -2.08 6.30
CA PHE A 26 13.84 -3.09 7.00
C PHE A 26 14.73 -4.21 7.55
N PRO A 27 14.28 -4.97 8.58
CA PRO A 27 14.99 -6.15 9.05
C PRO A 27 15.10 -7.20 7.95
N GLU A 28 16.21 -7.95 7.88
CA GLU A 28 16.39 -8.99 6.86
C GLU A 28 15.63 -10.29 7.19
N ASN A 29 15.62 -10.67 8.47
CA ASN A 29 15.07 -11.94 8.94
C ASN A 29 13.71 -11.74 9.58
N ILE A 30 12.68 -11.63 8.73
CA ILE A 30 11.29 -11.43 9.18
C ILE A 30 10.53 -12.76 9.13
N ASN A 31 9.99 -13.19 10.27
CA ASN A 31 9.05 -14.31 10.32
C ASN A 31 7.72 -13.88 9.69
N THR A 32 7.02 -12.93 10.32
CA THR A 32 5.77 -12.35 9.82
C THR A 32 5.95 -10.87 9.54
N PHE A 33 5.74 -10.46 8.29
CA PHE A 33 5.59 -9.07 7.92
C PHE A 33 4.12 -8.70 7.91
N VAL A 34 3.74 -7.67 8.65
CA VAL A 34 2.38 -7.11 8.62
C VAL A 34 2.41 -5.79 7.84
N ASP A 35 1.79 -5.77 6.67
CA ASP A 35 1.47 -4.55 5.92
C ASP A 35 0.11 -4.04 6.42
N LEU A 36 0.10 -3.23 7.48
CA LEU A 36 -1.10 -2.91 8.25
C LEU A 36 -2.11 -2.04 7.47
N PHE A 37 -1.61 -1.27 6.50
CA PHE A 37 -2.36 -0.39 5.60
C PHE A 37 -1.97 -0.69 4.15
N CYS A 38 -2.20 -1.93 3.73
CA CYS A 38 -1.54 -2.45 2.54
C CYS A 38 -1.91 -1.70 1.26
N GLY A 39 -3.12 -1.13 1.16
CA GLY A 39 -3.58 -0.39 0.00
C GLY A 39 -3.37 -1.19 -1.28
N GLY A 40 -2.41 -0.75 -2.11
CA GLY A 40 -2.01 -1.43 -3.34
C GLY A 40 -1.14 -2.69 -3.18
N CYS A 41 -0.78 -3.09 -1.96
CA CYS A 41 0.14 -4.18 -1.60
C CYS A 41 1.59 -4.00 -2.09
N ASN A 42 1.98 -2.79 -2.50
CA ASN A 42 3.32 -2.51 -3.06
C ASN A 42 4.45 -2.85 -2.07
N VAL A 43 4.26 -2.63 -0.78
CA VAL A 43 5.32 -2.87 0.22
C VAL A 43 5.42 -4.36 0.51
N GLY A 44 4.36 -4.99 1.03
CA GLY A 44 4.40 -6.41 1.39
C GLY A 44 4.76 -7.36 0.25
N ILE A 45 4.39 -7.07 -1.01
CA ILE A 45 4.76 -7.92 -2.16
C ILE A 45 6.27 -7.90 -2.46
N ASN A 46 6.99 -6.86 -2.04
CA ASN A 46 8.43 -6.72 -2.26
C ASN A 46 9.29 -7.05 -1.03
N VAL A 47 8.68 -7.25 0.14
CA VAL A 47 9.41 -7.61 1.37
C VAL A 47 9.73 -9.10 1.40
N SER A 48 10.94 -9.46 1.82
CA SER A 48 11.33 -10.84 2.11
C SER A 48 10.93 -11.21 3.54
N ALA A 49 9.95 -12.10 3.69
CA ALA A 49 9.50 -12.62 4.98
C ALA A 49 8.98 -14.06 4.80
N LYS A 50 8.96 -14.86 5.88
CA LYS A 50 8.41 -16.22 5.83
C LYS A 50 6.89 -16.22 5.63
N LYS A 51 6.21 -15.18 6.13
CA LYS A 51 4.78 -14.92 5.99
C LYS A 51 4.56 -13.42 5.80
N VAL A 52 3.62 -13.06 4.93
CA VAL A 52 3.20 -11.68 4.70
C VAL A 52 1.70 -11.57 4.96
N VAL A 53 1.31 -10.68 5.87
CA VAL A 53 -0.08 -10.36 6.17
C VAL A 53 -0.40 -9.01 5.55
N PHE A 54 -1.38 -8.97 4.66
CA PHE A 54 -1.91 -7.75 4.07
C PHE A 54 -3.21 -7.37 4.77
N ASN A 55 -3.23 -6.23 5.44
CA ASN A 55 -4.42 -5.69 6.08
C ASN A 55 -4.82 -4.36 5.44
N ASP A 56 -6.13 -4.17 5.21
CA ASP A 56 -6.69 -2.86 4.87
C ASP A 56 -8.16 -2.81 5.27
N ASN A 57 -8.69 -1.62 5.58
CA ASN A 57 -10.11 -1.47 5.89
C ASN A 57 -10.99 -1.50 4.62
N LEU A 58 -10.43 -1.27 3.44
CA LEU A 58 -11.17 -1.26 2.19
C LEU A 58 -11.38 -2.69 1.66
N SER A 59 -12.47 -3.30 2.13
CA SER A 59 -12.83 -4.69 1.82
C SER A 59 -12.80 -5.05 0.33
N TYR A 60 -13.22 -4.15 -0.57
CA TYR A 60 -13.22 -4.42 -2.01
C TYR A 60 -11.83 -4.73 -2.59
N LEU A 61 -10.80 -4.08 -2.07
CA LEU A 61 -9.42 -4.34 -2.47
C LEU A 61 -8.93 -5.66 -1.92
N ILE A 62 -9.17 -5.90 -0.64
CA ILE A 62 -8.76 -7.15 0.00
C ILE A 62 -9.44 -8.35 -0.65
N GLU A 63 -10.73 -8.28 -0.99
CA GLU A 63 -11.43 -9.35 -1.69
C GLU A 63 -10.89 -9.58 -3.11
N LEU A 64 -10.43 -8.52 -3.79
CA LEU A 64 -9.72 -8.66 -5.07
C LEU A 64 -8.38 -9.38 -4.90
N TYR A 65 -7.57 -9.00 -3.92
CA TYR A 65 -6.30 -9.67 -3.67
C TYR A 65 -6.48 -11.11 -3.20
N LYS A 66 -7.50 -11.40 -2.40
CA LYS A 66 -7.90 -12.78 -2.07
C LYS A 66 -8.29 -13.56 -3.31
N ALA A 67 -9.01 -12.96 -4.27
CA ALA A 67 -9.35 -13.61 -5.53
C ALA A 67 -8.10 -13.89 -6.37
N PHE A 68 -7.15 -12.94 -6.43
CA PHE A 68 -5.84 -13.13 -7.06
C PHE A 68 -5.01 -14.24 -6.42
N ASN A 69 -5.07 -14.38 -5.09
CA ASN A 69 -4.34 -15.43 -4.37
C ASN A 69 -4.97 -16.82 -4.52
N LYS A 70 -6.29 -16.90 -4.69
CA LYS A 70 -7.03 -18.19 -4.72
C LYS A 70 -7.17 -18.79 -6.11
N LYS A 71 -7.12 -17.99 -7.17
CA LYS A 71 -7.38 -18.40 -8.54
C LYS A 71 -6.09 -18.56 -9.32
N SER A 72 -6.10 -19.46 -10.32
CA SER A 72 -4.98 -19.56 -11.24
C SER A 72 -4.87 -18.31 -12.12
N LYS A 73 -3.65 -18.04 -12.61
CA LYS A 73 -3.40 -16.94 -13.56
C LYS A 73 -4.29 -17.07 -14.79
N GLU A 74 -4.46 -18.27 -15.30
CA GLU A 74 -5.29 -18.58 -16.47
C GLU A 74 -6.76 -18.28 -16.20
N GLU A 75 -7.29 -18.65 -15.03
CA GLU A 75 -8.67 -18.31 -14.64
C GLU A 75 -8.90 -16.80 -14.60
N ILE A 76 -7.95 -16.05 -14.01
CA ILE A 76 -8.02 -14.59 -13.87
C ILE A 76 -7.98 -13.92 -15.26
N LEU A 77 -7.03 -14.30 -16.10
CA LEU A 77 -6.89 -13.75 -17.46
C LEU A 77 -8.09 -14.08 -18.33
N THR A 78 -8.57 -15.34 -18.26
CA THR A 78 -9.77 -15.78 -18.99
C THR A 78 -11.01 -14.99 -18.54
N HIS A 79 -11.17 -14.72 -17.23
CA HIS A 79 -12.26 -13.89 -16.74
C HIS A 79 -12.20 -12.47 -17.32
N ILE A 80 -11.02 -11.85 -17.30
CA ILE A 80 -10.80 -10.50 -17.84
C ILE A 80 -11.14 -10.46 -19.34
N GLU A 81 -10.59 -11.38 -20.13
CA GLU A 81 -10.79 -11.46 -21.58
C GLU A 81 -12.27 -11.71 -21.92
N ASN A 82 -12.94 -12.60 -21.19
CA ASN A 82 -14.37 -12.85 -21.35
C ASN A 82 -15.23 -11.61 -21.04
N ARG A 83 -14.87 -10.82 -20.02
CA ARG A 83 -15.59 -9.57 -19.71
C ARG A 83 -15.38 -8.51 -20.79
N ILE A 84 -14.16 -8.40 -21.31
CA ILE A 84 -13.84 -7.50 -22.42
C ILE A 84 -14.70 -7.84 -23.64
N VAL A 85 -14.78 -9.12 -24.02
CA VAL A 85 -15.59 -9.57 -25.15
C VAL A 85 -17.09 -9.39 -24.88
N LYS A 86 -17.59 -9.87 -23.73
CA LYS A 86 -19.02 -9.85 -23.39
C LYS A 86 -19.62 -8.44 -23.40
N PHE A 87 -18.90 -7.46 -22.86
CA PHE A 87 -19.36 -6.07 -22.79
C PHE A 87 -18.79 -5.21 -23.91
N ASN A 88 -18.09 -5.81 -24.88
CA ASN A 88 -17.42 -5.11 -25.98
C ASN A 88 -16.59 -3.91 -25.48
N LEU A 89 -15.81 -4.12 -24.41
CA LEU A 89 -15.06 -3.03 -23.76
C LEU A 89 -13.98 -2.52 -24.70
N SER A 90 -13.95 -1.20 -24.87
CA SER A 90 -12.99 -0.53 -25.75
C SER A 90 -12.72 0.88 -25.24
N LEU A 91 -11.79 1.59 -25.89
CA LEU A 91 -11.49 2.99 -25.58
C LEU A 91 -12.68 3.93 -25.81
N THR A 92 -13.69 3.52 -26.58
CA THR A 92 -14.81 4.38 -26.99
C THR A 92 -16.17 3.87 -26.53
N ASN A 93 -16.32 2.59 -26.19
CA ASN A 93 -17.60 2.00 -25.78
C ASN A 93 -17.93 2.30 -24.31
N LYS A 94 -18.50 3.48 -24.07
CA LYS A 94 -18.98 3.89 -22.75
C LYS A 94 -20.13 3.00 -22.23
N ASP A 95 -21.01 2.53 -23.11
CA ASP A 95 -22.21 1.80 -22.70
C ASP A 95 -21.83 0.43 -22.13
N GLY A 96 -20.93 -0.30 -22.79
CA GLY A 96 -20.38 -1.55 -22.27
C GLY A 96 -19.71 -1.40 -20.89
N TYR A 97 -18.96 -0.30 -20.70
CA TYR A 97 -18.38 0.03 -19.40
C TYR A 97 -19.46 0.27 -18.32
N LEU A 98 -20.54 1.00 -18.65
CA LEU A 98 -21.62 1.28 -17.71
C LEU A 98 -22.41 0.02 -17.36
N GLU A 99 -22.60 -0.91 -18.31
CA GLU A 99 -23.22 -2.21 -18.07
C GLU A 99 -22.38 -3.08 -17.13
N LEU A 100 -21.07 -3.20 -17.36
CA LEU A 100 -20.18 -3.90 -16.43
C LEU A 100 -20.19 -3.24 -15.04
N ARG A 101 -20.23 -1.90 -15.00
CA ARG A 101 -20.28 -1.17 -13.72
C ARG A 101 -21.56 -1.48 -12.95
N LYS A 102 -22.69 -1.54 -13.64
CA LYS A 102 -23.97 -1.95 -13.07
C LYS A 102 -23.88 -3.39 -12.53
N LEU A 103 -23.34 -4.31 -13.33
CA LEU A 103 -23.15 -5.71 -12.92
C LEU A 103 -22.31 -5.80 -11.64
N TYR A 104 -21.14 -5.16 -11.60
CA TYR A 104 -20.29 -5.16 -10.41
C TYR A 104 -20.99 -4.56 -9.20
N ASN A 105 -21.74 -3.47 -9.35
CA ASN A 105 -22.46 -2.86 -8.23
C ASN A 105 -23.57 -3.76 -7.67
N THR A 106 -24.07 -4.70 -8.46
CA THR A 106 -25.03 -5.72 -8.02
C THR A 106 -24.35 -6.97 -7.46
N GLU A 107 -23.40 -7.57 -8.17
CA GLU A 107 -22.81 -8.88 -7.84
C GLU A 107 -21.54 -8.80 -6.99
N LYS A 108 -20.85 -7.66 -7.01
CA LYS A 108 -19.56 -7.43 -6.32
C LYS A 108 -18.48 -8.46 -6.61
N ASN A 109 -18.47 -9.05 -7.81
CA ASN A 109 -17.40 -9.95 -8.23
C ASN A 109 -16.04 -9.22 -8.18
N PRO A 110 -15.05 -9.73 -7.42
CA PRO A 110 -13.80 -9.02 -7.25
C PRO A 110 -13.02 -8.81 -8.56
N LEU A 111 -13.00 -9.81 -9.46
CA LEU A 111 -12.28 -9.67 -10.73
C LEU A 111 -12.93 -8.62 -11.65
N ASP A 112 -14.25 -8.42 -11.55
CA ASP A 112 -14.93 -7.34 -12.28
C ASP A 112 -14.48 -5.95 -11.81
N LEU A 113 -14.07 -5.78 -10.55
CA LEU A 113 -13.47 -4.53 -10.05
C LEU A 113 -12.17 -4.22 -10.80
N PHE A 114 -11.32 -5.22 -11.03
CA PHE A 114 -10.08 -5.05 -11.77
C PHE A 114 -10.35 -4.66 -13.22
N VAL A 115 -11.26 -5.36 -13.91
CA VAL A 115 -11.66 -5.04 -15.28
C VAL A 115 -12.22 -3.62 -15.37
N LEU A 116 -13.11 -3.22 -14.45
CA LEU A 116 -13.64 -1.86 -14.41
C LEU A 116 -12.54 -0.82 -14.25
N THR A 117 -11.61 -1.06 -13.33
CA THR A 117 -10.49 -0.15 -13.06
C THR A 117 -9.63 0.04 -14.32
N ALA A 118 -9.41 -1.01 -15.11
CA ALA A 118 -8.66 -0.92 -16.37
C ALA A 118 -9.29 0.06 -17.39
N TYR A 119 -10.61 0.21 -17.40
CA TYR A 119 -11.34 1.11 -18.32
C TYR A 119 -11.84 2.40 -17.64
N SER A 120 -11.49 2.63 -16.38
CA SER A 120 -11.91 3.81 -15.63
C SER A 120 -10.98 4.99 -15.81
N PHE A 121 -11.48 6.21 -15.62
CA PHE A 121 -10.70 7.45 -15.69
C PHE A 121 -9.47 7.38 -14.76
N ASN A 122 -8.28 7.53 -15.35
CA ASN A 122 -6.97 7.44 -14.70
C ASN A 122 -6.71 6.10 -13.96
N HIS A 123 -7.43 5.04 -14.31
CA HIS A 123 -7.35 3.73 -13.64
C HIS A 123 -7.58 3.79 -12.13
N GLN A 124 -8.32 4.79 -11.66
CA GLN A 124 -8.56 4.98 -10.23
C GLN A 124 -9.71 4.11 -9.74
N ILE A 125 -9.63 3.73 -8.48
CA ILE A 125 -10.72 3.08 -7.75
C ILE A 125 -11.48 4.16 -6.99
N ARG A 126 -12.80 4.20 -7.17
CA ARG A 126 -13.65 5.16 -6.47
C ARG A 126 -15.02 4.56 -6.19
N PHE A 127 -15.40 4.61 -4.92
CA PHE A 127 -16.73 4.23 -4.44
C PHE A 127 -17.51 5.47 -4.01
N ASN A 128 -18.84 5.36 -3.92
CA ASN A 128 -19.70 6.34 -3.26
C ASN A 128 -20.04 5.90 -1.81
N ASN A 129 -20.82 6.69 -1.08
CA ASN A 129 -21.27 6.33 0.27
C ASN A 129 -22.27 5.16 0.29
N SER A 130 -22.87 4.84 -0.85
CA SER A 130 -23.68 3.63 -1.04
C SER A 130 -22.82 2.41 -1.39
N HIS A 131 -21.49 2.52 -1.25
CA HIS A 131 -20.54 1.43 -1.50
C HIS A 131 -20.53 0.92 -2.95
N GLU A 132 -21.01 1.73 -3.88
CA GLU A 132 -21.03 1.46 -5.31
C GLU A 132 -19.82 2.08 -5.99
N PHE A 133 -19.20 1.32 -6.89
CA PHE A 133 -18.16 1.83 -7.76
C PHE A 133 -18.75 2.90 -8.68
N ASN A 134 -18.12 4.08 -8.69
CA ASN A 134 -18.65 5.26 -9.36
C ASN A 134 -17.59 6.02 -10.18
N ASN A 135 -16.42 5.44 -10.45
CA ASN A 135 -15.42 6.13 -11.28
C ASN A 135 -15.98 6.32 -12.71
N PRO A 136 -15.71 7.45 -13.39
CA PRO A 136 -16.15 7.66 -14.77
C PRO A 136 -15.38 6.77 -15.75
N PHE A 137 -15.95 6.56 -16.93
CA PHE A 137 -15.27 5.89 -18.04
C PHE A 137 -14.04 6.68 -18.51
N GLY A 138 -12.90 6.01 -18.68
CA GLY A 138 -11.64 6.60 -19.14
C GLY A 138 -11.56 6.70 -20.66
N LYS A 139 -12.53 7.39 -21.27
CA LYS A 139 -12.69 7.53 -22.72
C LYS A 139 -11.37 7.89 -23.40
N GLU A 140 -11.02 7.15 -24.46
CA GLU A 140 -9.85 7.33 -25.33
C GLU A 140 -8.48 7.22 -24.64
N ARG A 141 -8.43 6.84 -23.35
CA ARG A 141 -7.19 6.81 -22.56
C ARG A 141 -6.95 5.54 -21.78
N SER A 142 -7.99 4.89 -21.29
CA SER A 142 -7.87 3.78 -20.33
C SER A 142 -8.44 2.50 -20.93
N CYS A 143 -7.58 1.49 -21.05
CA CYS A 143 -7.94 0.14 -21.42
C CYS A 143 -7.04 -0.88 -20.71
N PHE A 144 -7.45 -2.14 -20.73
CA PHE A 144 -6.58 -3.25 -20.39
C PHE A 144 -5.59 -3.47 -21.54
N ASN A 145 -4.35 -3.02 -21.38
CA ASN A 145 -3.29 -3.12 -22.38
C ASN A 145 -2.20 -4.12 -21.96
N GLU A 146 -1.26 -4.42 -22.86
CA GLU A 146 -0.17 -5.38 -22.60
C GLU A 146 0.70 -5.01 -21.39
N HIS A 147 0.95 -3.72 -21.15
CA HIS A 147 1.70 -3.30 -19.98
C HIS A 147 0.96 -3.64 -18.67
N MET A 148 -0.35 -3.36 -18.62
CA MET A 148 -1.19 -3.72 -17.47
C MET A 148 -1.31 -5.23 -17.30
N LYS A 149 -1.42 -5.99 -18.41
CA LYS A 149 -1.44 -7.46 -18.40
C LYS A 149 -0.14 -8.03 -17.83
N ASN A 150 1.01 -7.56 -18.29
CA ASN A 150 2.31 -8.00 -17.80
C ASN A 150 2.51 -7.65 -16.32
N ASN A 151 2.15 -6.43 -15.91
CA ASN A 151 2.21 -6.02 -14.50
C ASN A 151 1.31 -6.91 -13.60
N LEU A 152 0.11 -7.27 -14.08
CA LEU A 152 -0.74 -8.24 -13.37
C LEU A 152 -0.06 -9.61 -13.27
N ILE A 153 0.49 -10.12 -14.37
CA ILE A 153 1.17 -11.43 -14.37
C ILE A 153 2.36 -11.43 -13.40
N ASP A 154 3.17 -10.37 -13.38
CA ASP A 154 4.31 -10.24 -12.47
C ASP A 154 3.86 -10.21 -11.01
N PHE A 155 2.78 -9.48 -10.71
CA PHE A 155 2.20 -9.47 -9.37
C PHE A 155 1.66 -10.84 -8.96
N LEU A 156 0.92 -11.53 -9.83
CA LEU A 156 0.38 -12.88 -9.55
C LEU A 156 1.51 -13.89 -9.33
N ASN A 157 2.57 -13.84 -10.14
CA ASN A 157 3.75 -14.68 -9.97
C ASN A 157 4.48 -14.42 -8.64
N ALA A 158 4.55 -13.18 -8.20
CA ALA A 158 5.14 -12.81 -6.93
C ALA A 158 4.27 -13.27 -5.75
N LEU A 159 2.95 -13.16 -5.90
CA LEU A 159 1.99 -13.56 -4.89
C LEU A 159 1.97 -15.08 -4.68
N GLU A 160 1.97 -15.85 -5.76
CA GLU A 160 2.02 -17.32 -5.78
C GLU A 160 3.25 -17.88 -5.04
N LYS A 161 4.37 -17.16 -5.06
CA LYS A 161 5.62 -17.56 -4.41
C LYS A 161 5.69 -17.22 -2.92
N LYS A 162 4.72 -16.49 -2.39
CA LYS A 162 4.71 -16.03 -1.00
C LYS A 162 3.65 -16.74 -0.20
N ASN A 163 3.99 -17.05 1.05
CA ASN A 163 2.98 -17.39 2.05
C ASN A 163 2.27 -16.11 2.49
N THR A 164 1.04 -15.91 1.99
CA THR A 164 0.29 -14.68 2.21
C THR A 164 -1.04 -14.91 2.93
N GLU A 165 -1.37 -13.97 3.79
CA GLU A 165 -2.68 -13.87 4.43
C GLU A 165 -3.27 -12.48 4.21
N PHE A 166 -4.60 -12.43 4.18
CA PHE A 166 -5.35 -11.22 3.89
C PHE A 166 -6.40 -10.99 4.97
N SER A 167 -6.33 -9.84 5.65
CA SER A 167 -7.29 -9.41 6.64
C SER A 167 -8.00 -8.13 6.21
N THR A 168 -9.19 -7.93 6.75
CA THR A 168 -10.01 -6.74 6.50
C THR A 168 -10.55 -6.24 7.81
N CYS A 169 -9.76 -5.45 8.52
CA CYS A 169 -10.19 -4.78 9.74
C CYS A 169 -9.58 -3.38 9.82
N ASN A 170 -10.13 -2.57 10.72
CA ASN A 170 -9.47 -1.32 11.07
C ASN A 170 -8.14 -1.62 11.77
N PHE A 171 -7.17 -0.70 11.68
CA PHE A 171 -5.84 -0.92 12.25
C PHE A 171 -5.87 -1.11 13.77
N ASP A 172 -6.86 -0.52 14.46
CA ASP A 172 -7.06 -0.64 15.91
C ASP A 172 -7.85 -1.90 16.31
N GLU A 173 -8.31 -2.70 15.35
CA GLU A 173 -8.96 -3.99 15.56
C GLU A 173 -8.05 -5.17 15.15
N PHE A 174 -6.89 -4.89 14.56
CA PHE A 174 -5.95 -5.93 14.16
C PHE A 174 -5.35 -6.62 15.40
N ASP A 175 -5.28 -7.95 15.38
CA ASP A 175 -4.73 -8.73 16.49
C ASP A 175 -3.20 -8.82 16.41
N PHE A 176 -2.53 -8.04 17.24
CA PHE A 176 -1.06 -8.04 17.35
C PHE A 176 -0.53 -9.06 18.38
N SER A 177 -1.40 -9.77 19.12
CA SER A 177 -1.00 -10.59 20.27
C SER A 177 -0.12 -11.79 19.92
N SER A 178 -0.16 -12.24 18.67
CA SER A 178 0.66 -13.34 18.16
C SER A 178 2.04 -12.93 17.67
N LEU A 179 2.33 -11.61 17.59
CA LEU A 179 3.59 -11.10 17.09
C LEU A 179 4.70 -11.17 18.14
N SER A 180 5.92 -11.36 17.66
CA SER A 180 7.15 -11.52 18.43
C SER A 180 8.25 -10.59 17.94
N TYR A 181 9.42 -10.65 18.60
CA TYR A 181 10.60 -9.87 18.20
C TYR A 181 11.19 -10.22 16.82
N MET A 182 10.75 -11.34 16.22
CA MET A 182 11.12 -11.74 14.86
C MET A 182 10.11 -11.27 13.81
N ASP A 183 9.05 -10.58 14.22
CA ASP A 183 8.00 -10.06 13.36
C ASP A 183 8.15 -8.55 13.16
N PHE A 184 7.59 -8.04 12.07
CA PHE A 184 7.77 -6.66 11.65
C PHE A 184 6.46 -6.05 11.15
N VAL A 185 6.05 -4.94 11.75
CA VAL A 185 4.81 -4.22 11.39
C VAL A 185 5.17 -2.95 10.61
N TYR A 186 4.73 -2.88 9.35
CA TYR A 186 4.85 -1.69 8.53
C TYR A 186 3.51 -0.95 8.48
N CYS A 187 3.56 0.36 8.74
CA CYS A 187 2.42 1.25 8.74
C CYS A 187 2.60 2.35 7.70
N ASP A 188 1.60 2.51 6.83
CA ASP A 188 1.51 3.61 5.87
C ASP A 188 0.09 4.19 5.87
N PRO A 189 -0.31 4.84 6.98
CA PRO A 189 -1.67 5.34 7.14
C PRO A 189 -1.94 6.53 6.21
N PRO A 190 -3.20 6.96 6.09
CA PRO A 190 -3.50 8.30 5.59
C PRO A 190 -2.75 9.38 6.38
N TYR A 191 -2.17 10.39 5.73
CA TYR A 191 -1.38 11.41 6.42
C TYR A 191 -2.22 12.62 6.82
N LEU A 192 -2.21 12.97 8.11
CA LEU A 192 -3.02 14.02 8.73
C LEU A 192 -2.91 15.38 7.99
N ILE A 193 -1.69 15.79 7.66
CA ILE A 193 -1.41 17.11 7.07
C ILE A 193 -1.51 17.14 5.54
N THR A 194 -1.90 16.04 4.90
CA THR A 194 -2.08 15.96 3.44
C THR A 194 -3.55 15.96 3.03
N THR A 195 -3.80 16.12 1.72
CA THR A 195 -5.14 16.03 1.14
C THR A 195 -5.33 14.69 0.44
N GLY A 196 -5.61 13.63 1.20
CA GLY A 196 -5.95 12.30 0.68
C GLY A 196 -7.45 12.02 0.69
N THR A 197 -7.96 11.23 -0.26
CA THR A 197 -9.39 10.83 -0.30
C THR A 197 -9.79 9.94 0.87
N TYR A 198 -8.84 9.33 1.56
CA TYR A 198 -9.10 8.47 2.72
C TYR A 198 -9.33 9.29 4.01
N ASN A 199 -8.90 10.56 4.04
CA ASN A 199 -8.95 11.39 5.24
C ASN A 199 -10.39 11.81 5.61
N ASP A 200 -11.31 11.87 4.65
CA ASP A 200 -12.65 12.45 4.85
C ASP A 200 -13.71 11.50 5.41
N GLY A 201 -13.36 10.23 5.66
CA GLY A 201 -14.27 9.23 6.23
C GLY A 201 -15.43 8.85 5.32
N LYS A 202 -15.27 8.98 4.01
CA LYS A 202 -16.29 8.63 3.02
C LYS A 202 -15.86 7.44 2.18
N ARG A 203 -16.83 6.82 1.48
CA ARG A 203 -16.56 5.83 0.42
C ARG A 203 -15.92 4.53 0.93
N GLY A 204 -16.27 4.12 2.15
CA GLY A 204 -15.75 2.90 2.79
C GLY A 204 -14.56 3.12 3.73
N PHE A 205 -14.00 4.35 3.79
CA PHE A 205 -12.96 4.70 4.75
C PHE A 205 -13.55 5.21 6.06
N THR A 206 -12.87 4.90 7.17
CA THR A 206 -13.22 5.39 8.51
C THR A 206 -12.82 6.85 8.75
N GLY A 207 -11.93 7.40 7.91
CA GLY A 207 -11.39 8.76 8.04
C GLY A 207 -10.06 8.76 8.77
N TRP A 208 -9.37 9.90 8.74
CA TRP A 208 -8.12 10.07 9.46
C TRP A 208 -8.03 11.46 10.08
N SER A 209 -8.17 11.51 11.40
CA SER A 209 -8.01 12.70 12.22
C SER A 209 -6.88 12.50 13.24
N GLU A 210 -6.65 13.51 14.09
CA GLU A 210 -5.74 13.35 15.24
C GLU A 210 -6.13 12.17 16.15
N THR A 211 -7.42 11.80 16.19
CA THR A 211 -7.87 10.68 17.02
C THR A 211 -7.29 9.36 16.53
N GLU A 212 -7.39 9.10 15.24
CA GLU A 212 -6.85 7.89 14.60
C GLU A 212 -5.32 7.91 14.64
N GLU A 213 -4.70 9.07 14.41
CA GLU A 213 -3.24 9.18 14.50
C GLU A 213 -2.73 8.88 15.92
N LYS A 214 -3.35 9.45 16.97
CA LYS A 214 -2.98 9.15 18.38
C LYS A 214 -3.13 7.66 18.70
N LYS A 215 -4.21 7.03 18.24
CA LYS A 215 -4.42 5.58 18.42
C LYS A 215 -3.32 4.77 17.75
N LEU A 216 -2.96 5.09 16.51
CA LEU A 216 -1.88 4.38 15.82
C LEU A 216 -0.56 4.52 16.57
N LEU A 217 -0.20 5.73 17.02
CA LEU A 217 1.05 5.95 17.77
C LEU A 217 1.06 5.19 19.10
N GLN A 218 -0.08 5.07 19.78
CA GLN A 218 -0.20 4.25 20.98
C GLN A 218 0.02 2.76 20.69
N ILE A 219 -0.54 2.24 19.59
CA ILE A 219 -0.30 0.86 19.15
C ILE A 219 1.18 0.63 18.84
N LEU A 220 1.85 1.57 18.16
CA LEU A 220 3.28 1.46 17.87
C LEU A 220 4.13 1.45 19.16
N ASP A 221 3.76 2.24 20.16
CA ASP A 221 4.39 2.19 21.49
C ASP A 221 4.19 0.83 22.19
N GLU A 222 3.02 0.21 22.04
CA GLU A 222 2.74 -1.13 22.58
C GLU A 222 3.56 -2.21 21.86
N LEU A 223 3.70 -2.13 20.53
CA LEU A 223 4.59 -3.01 19.77
C LEU A 223 6.03 -2.88 20.25
N ASN A 224 6.50 -1.65 20.46
CA ASN A 224 7.84 -1.40 20.99
C ASN A 224 8.06 -2.02 22.37
N LYS A 225 7.10 -1.85 23.30
CA LYS A 225 7.16 -2.46 24.64
C LYS A 225 7.23 -3.99 24.57
N ASN A 226 6.57 -4.59 23.58
CA ASN A 226 6.58 -6.03 23.32
C ASN A 226 7.77 -6.48 22.44
N SER A 227 8.74 -5.60 22.19
CA SER A 227 9.93 -5.86 21.37
C SER A 227 9.63 -6.24 19.93
N VAL A 228 8.44 -5.90 19.42
CA VAL A 228 8.09 -6.09 18.01
C VAL A 228 8.65 -4.90 17.22
N SER A 229 9.34 -5.19 16.12
CA SER A 229 9.86 -4.13 15.25
C SER A 229 8.72 -3.47 14.48
N PHE A 230 8.76 -2.15 14.32
CA PHE A 230 7.83 -1.43 13.45
C PHE A 230 8.53 -0.39 12.58
N ALA A 231 7.88 -0.05 11.47
CA ALA A 231 8.21 1.13 10.69
C ALA A 231 6.94 1.90 10.29
N LEU A 232 6.99 3.22 10.40
CA LEU A 232 5.90 4.13 10.03
C LEU A 232 6.38 5.09 8.94
N SER A 233 5.77 4.99 7.76
CA SER A 233 5.90 6.02 6.72
C SER A 233 4.94 7.17 7.00
N ASN A 234 5.42 8.41 7.01
CA ASN A 234 4.58 9.59 7.20
C ASN A 234 5.28 10.87 6.66
N VAL A 235 4.65 12.03 6.84
CA VAL A 235 5.18 13.34 6.49
C VAL A 235 5.23 14.25 7.71
N LEU A 236 6.41 14.81 7.99
CA LEU A 236 6.58 15.78 9.09
C LEU A 236 6.07 17.16 8.70
N GLU A 237 6.25 17.52 7.42
CA GLU A 237 5.87 18.82 6.86
C GLU A 237 5.31 18.65 5.46
N HIS A 238 4.27 19.41 5.12
CA HIS A 238 3.68 19.41 3.79
C HIS A 238 3.06 20.77 3.47
N LYS A 239 3.60 21.47 2.47
CA LYS A 239 3.04 22.76 1.98
C LYS A 239 2.81 23.77 3.11
N GLY A 240 3.80 23.94 3.98
CA GLY A 240 3.75 24.87 5.12
C GLY A 240 2.90 24.40 6.31
N LYS A 241 2.31 23.20 6.27
CA LYS A 241 1.71 22.55 7.44
C LYS A 241 2.73 21.63 8.10
N GLU A 242 2.68 21.54 9.42
CA GLU A 242 3.55 20.67 10.22
C GLU A 242 2.71 19.68 11.03
N ASN A 243 3.19 18.45 11.16
CA ASN A 243 2.59 17.44 12.03
C ASN A 243 3.29 17.47 13.40
N PHE A 244 2.91 18.44 14.25
CA PHE A 244 3.50 18.60 15.60
C PHE A 244 3.31 17.37 16.48
N LEU A 245 2.17 16.70 16.35
CA LEU A 245 1.85 15.49 17.10
C LEU A 245 2.88 14.40 16.82
N LEU A 246 3.16 14.15 15.54
CA LEU A 246 4.16 13.18 15.12
C LEU A 246 5.58 13.60 15.52
N LYS A 247 5.95 14.87 15.34
CA LYS A 247 7.27 15.40 15.74
C LYS A 247 7.53 15.21 17.23
N ASN A 248 6.56 15.57 18.08
CA ASN A 248 6.68 15.43 19.53
C ASN A 248 6.78 13.95 19.94
N TRP A 249 5.97 13.07 19.35
CA TRP A 249 6.03 11.63 19.64
C TRP A 249 7.39 11.01 19.30
N ILE A 250 7.99 11.39 18.16
CA ILE A 250 9.34 10.94 17.79
C ILE A 250 10.37 11.36 18.85
N GLU A 251 10.34 12.63 19.26
CA GLU A 251 11.29 13.19 20.22
C GLU A 251 11.12 12.57 21.61
N GLU A 252 9.88 12.47 22.10
CA GLU A 252 9.56 11.90 23.42
C GLU A 252 9.94 10.42 23.55
N LYS A 253 9.90 9.67 22.44
CA LYS A 253 10.17 8.22 22.42
C LYS A 253 11.56 7.86 21.94
N GLU A 254 12.33 8.86 21.48
CA GLU A 254 13.66 8.69 20.91
C GLU A 254 13.70 7.66 19.75
N TYR A 255 12.62 7.61 18.95
CA TYR A 255 12.57 6.74 17.78
C TYR A 255 13.48 7.25 16.64
N PHE A 256 13.94 6.32 15.80
CA PHE A 256 14.84 6.63 14.70
C PHE A 256 14.08 7.19 13.51
N VAL A 257 14.62 8.23 12.86
CA VAL A 257 14.02 8.86 11.68
C VAL A 257 14.95 8.76 10.49
N SER A 258 14.46 8.18 9.40
CA SER A 258 15.11 8.16 8.10
C SER A 258 14.37 9.07 7.13
N TYR A 259 15.06 10.07 6.58
CA TYR A 259 14.48 11.00 5.62
C TYR A 259 14.48 10.43 4.21
N ILE A 260 13.36 10.52 3.51
CA ILE A 260 13.19 9.99 2.16
C ILE A 260 13.41 11.12 1.15
N SER A 261 14.35 10.93 0.23
CA SER A 261 14.62 11.89 -0.84
C SER A 261 13.56 11.78 -1.94
N LYS A 262 13.07 12.94 -2.41
CA LYS A 262 12.19 13.04 -3.57
C LYS A 262 12.92 13.12 -4.91
N ASP A 263 14.21 13.47 -4.89
CA ASP A 263 14.99 13.58 -6.11
C ASP A 263 15.39 12.17 -6.57
N TYR A 264 14.71 11.70 -7.61
CA TYR A 264 14.96 10.44 -8.29
C TYR A 264 16.28 10.44 -9.11
N SER A 265 17.17 11.39 -8.84
CA SER A 265 18.50 11.51 -9.45
C SER A 265 19.53 11.90 -8.38
N ASN A 266 20.49 11.00 -8.16
CA ASN A 266 21.69 11.15 -7.32
C ASN A 266 21.48 11.21 -5.80
N SER A 267 21.83 10.08 -5.19
CA SER A 267 22.03 9.86 -3.76
C SER A 267 23.04 10.83 -3.16
N ASN A 268 22.55 11.88 -2.50
CA ASN A 268 23.27 12.60 -1.46
C ASN A 268 22.36 12.70 -0.23
N TYR A 269 22.77 12.04 0.85
CA TYR A 269 22.09 11.91 2.15
C TYR A 269 21.82 13.24 2.91
N HIS A 270 22.00 14.41 2.27
CA HIS A 270 22.05 15.71 2.94
C HIS A 270 21.20 16.82 2.34
N THR A 271 20.39 16.58 1.31
CA THR A 271 19.56 17.64 0.72
C THR A 271 18.10 17.52 1.15
N ILE A 272 17.81 18.05 2.34
CA ILE A 272 16.44 18.43 2.71
C ILE A 272 16.08 19.63 1.82
N ASP A 273 15.10 19.47 0.94
CA ASP A 273 14.53 20.60 0.21
C ASP A 273 13.81 21.53 1.20
N ARG A 274 14.45 22.65 1.54
CA ARG A 274 13.97 23.65 2.51
C ARG A 274 12.99 24.66 1.90
N ASN A 275 12.49 24.40 0.70
CA ASN A 275 11.49 25.27 0.09
C ASN A 275 10.19 25.21 0.89
N LYS A 276 9.51 26.34 1.17
CA LYS A 276 8.27 26.40 2.00
C LYS A 276 7.12 25.52 1.48
N ASN A 277 7.20 25.08 0.23
CA ASN A 277 6.25 24.18 -0.42
C ASN A 277 6.70 22.71 -0.46
N SER A 278 7.82 22.36 0.18
CA SER A 278 8.35 21.00 0.17
C SER A 278 7.49 20.07 1.04
N THR A 279 7.66 18.76 0.83
CA THR A 279 7.14 17.75 1.75
C THR A 279 8.36 17.07 2.33
N VAL A 280 8.39 16.91 3.65
CA VAL A 280 9.41 16.15 4.35
C VAL A 280 8.81 14.77 4.65
N GLU A 281 9.07 13.81 3.77
CA GLU A 281 8.63 12.42 3.91
C GLU A 281 9.69 11.63 4.68
N VAL A 282 9.24 10.80 5.63
CA VAL A 282 10.10 10.08 6.56
C VAL A 282 9.62 8.64 6.76
N LEU A 283 10.58 7.79 7.12
CA LEU A 283 10.35 6.47 7.69
C LEU A 283 10.83 6.49 9.14
N ILE A 284 9.94 6.19 10.09
CA ILE A 284 10.24 6.18 11.52
C ILE A 284 10.29 4.74 12.01
N THR A 285 11.31 4.36 12.77
CA THR A 285 11.52 2.98 13.26
C THR A 285 11.86 2.94 14.75
N ASN A 286 11.48 1.87 15.45
CA ASN A 286 11.91 1.64 16.84
C ASN A 286 13.26 0.91 16.97
N TYR A 287 13.92 0.62 15.85
CA TYR A 287 15.25 0.05 15.78
C TYR A 287 16.15 0.94 14.93
N ASN A 288 17.46 0.83 15.11
CA ASN A 288 18.44 1.55 14.29
C ASN A 288 18.58 0.84 12.93
N PRO A 289 18.20 1.46 11.81
CA PRO A 289 18.33 0.84 10.50
C PRO A 289 19.81 0.66 10.07
N GLN A 290 20.75 1.43 10.63
CA GLN A 290 22.18 1.30 10.30
C GLN A 290 22.82 0.06 10.93
N SER A 291 22.41 -0.36 12.13
CA SER A 291 22.92 -1.59 12.73
C SER A 291 22.50 -2.83 11.94
N VAL A 292 21.30 -2.81 11.36
CA VAL A 292 20.83 -3.84 10.43
C VAL A 292 21.80 -3.96 9.25
N SER A 293 22.28 -2.85 8.67
CA SER A 293 23.24 -2.90 7.56
C SER A 293 24.67 -3.34 7.94
N GLN A 294 25.10 -3.09 9.18
CA GLN A 294 26.49 -3.33 9.64
C GLN A 294 26.74 -4.76 10.17
N GLU A 295 25.77 -5.39 10.84
CA GLU A 295 25.88 -6.81 11.22
C GLU A 295 26.13 -7.70 9.99
N ASN A 296 25.58 -7.32 8.84
CA ASN A 296 25.67 -8.07 7.58
C ASN A 296 26.98 -7.92 6.81
N LEU A 297 27.73 -6.83 7.04
CA LEU A 297 29.13 -6.75 6.61
C LEU A 297 29.99 -7.72 7.41
N THR A 298 29.69 -7.87 8.70
CA THR A 298 30.46 -8.71 9.62
C THR A 298 30.18 -10.21 9.40
N LEU A 299 28.92 -10.59 9.14
CA LEU A 299 28.53 -11.98 8.87
C LEU A 299 28.94 -12.49 7.47
N LYS A 300 29.12 -11.63 6.47
CA LYS A 300 29.62 -12.01 5.14
C LYS A 300 31.14 -12.11 5.03
N LEU A 301 31.86 -11.61 6.04
CA LEU A 301 33.33 -11.65 6.11
C LEU A 301 33.86 -12.78 7.02
N ALA A 302 32.98 -13.69 7.47
CA ALA A 302 33.31 -14.86 8.28
C ALA A 302 33.25 -16.17 7.48
#